data_AF-A0A2S5DM74-F1
#
_entry.id   AF-A0A2S5DM74-F1
#
_cell.length_a   1.000
_cell.length_b   1.000
_cell.length_c   1.000
_cell.angle_alpha   90.00
_cell.angle_beta   90.00
_cell.angle_gamma   90.00
#
_symmetry.space_group_name_H-M   'P 1'
#
loop_
_entity.id
_entity.type
_entity.pdbx_description
1 polymer ?
#
loop_
_entity_poly.entity_id
_entity_poly.type
_entity_poly.pdbx_seq_one_letter_code
_entity_poly.pdbx_strand_id
1 'polypeptide(L)'
;MSTLDFLRGQQVGAASATAGAGQRAAHWKRYSEGLEAKLDQASEGQVFTNAQLSGAMALVKALGDELRRLSPHNALLDPATLDRIQRQGMAAALTQAGYNYDVGTNRVTKR
;
A
#
# COMPACT_ATOMS: atom_id res chain seq x y z
N MET A 1 -13.08 -52.44 -30.54
CA MET A 1 -12.23 -51.72 -29.56
C MET A 1 -11.90 -52.72 -28.46
N SER A 2 -10.62 -52.98 -28.16
CA SER A 2 -10.24 -54.02 -27.20
C SER A 2 -10.34 -53.51 -25.75
N THR A 3 -10.62 -54.39 -24.79
CA THR A 3 -10.59 -54.08 -23.34
C THR A 3 -9.24 -53.50 -22.91
N LEU A 4 -8.15 -53.91 -23.57
CA LEU A 4 -6.81 -53.37 -23.34
C LEU A 4 -6.66 -51.90 -23.79
N ASP A 5 -7.31 -51.51 -24.89
CA ASP A 5 -7.31 -50.13 -25.38
C ASP A 5 -8.08 -49.21 -24.43
N PHE A 6 -9.20 -49.70 -23.88
CA PHE A 6 -10.00 -48.98 -22.90
C PHE A 6 -9.23 -48.73 -21.60
N LEU A 7 -8.58 -49.76 -21.05
CA LEU A 7 -7.77 -49.64 -19.83
C LEU A 7 -6.58 -48.70 -20.01
N ARG A 8 -5.91 -48.77 -21.17
CA ARG A 8 -4.82 -47.85 -21.52
C ARG A 8 -5.32 -46.41 -21.64
N GLY A 9 -6.48 -46.18 -22.27
CA GLY A 9 -7.12 -44.86 -22.36
C GLY A 9 -7.46 -44.27 -20.99
N GLN A 10 -8.00 -45.08 -20.06
CA GLN A 10 -8.26 -44.65 -18.69
C GLN A 10 -6.98 -44.26 -17.94
N GLN A 11 -5.91 -45.04 -18.03
CA GLN A 11 -4.64 -44.74 -17.37
C GLN A 11 -4.02 -43.43 -17.88
N VAL A 12 -4.05 -43.20 -19.19
CA VAL A 12 -3.57 -41.95 -19.80
C VAL A 12 -4.45 -40.75 -19.38
N GLY A 13 -5.77 -40.93 -19.30
CA GLY A 13 -6.70 -39.92 -18.80
C GLY A 13 -6.45 -39.57 -17.33
N ALA A 14 -6.24 -40.56 -16.46
CA ALA A 14 -5.95 -40.34 -15.04
C ALA A 14 -4.58 -39.67 -14.82
N ALA A 15 -3.55 -40.08 -15.57
CA ALA A 15 -2.23 -39.46 -15.52
C ALA A 15 -2.28 -37.99 -15.96
N SER A 16 -2.98 -37.68 -17.05
CA SER A 16 -3.13 -36.30 -17.54
C SER A 16 -3.96 -35.42 -16.60
N ALA A 17 -5.03 -35.96 -15.98
CA ALA A 17 -5.80 -35.25 -14.97
C ALA A 17 -4.97 -34.92 -13.72
N THR A 18 -4.15 -35.87 -13.26
CA THR A 18 -3.26 -35.69 -12.10
C THR A 18 -2.15 -34.68 -12.40
N ALA A 19 -1.54 -34.77 -13.59
CA ALA A 19 -0.55 -33.80 -14.04
C ALA A 19 -1.15 -32.37 -14.16
N GLY A 20 -2.36 -32.24 -14.71
CA GLY A 20 -3.07 -30.97 -14.77
C GLY A 20 -3.42 -30.41 -13.39
N ALA A 21 -3.79 -31.26 -12.43
CA ALA A 21 -4.00 -30.85 -11.04
C ALA A 21 -2.70 -30.38 -10.38
N GLY A 22 -1.58 -31.09 -10.57
CA GLY A 22 -0.27 -30.71 -10.08
C GLY A 22 0.22 -29.37 -10.64
N GLN A 23 0.01 -29.13 -11.94
CA GLN A 23 0.34 -27.84 -12.57
C GLN A 23 -0.50 -26.69 -12.00
N ARG A 24 -1.80 -26.88 -11.80
CA ARG A 24 -2.66 -25.87 -11.17
C ARG A 24 -2.27 -25.60 -9.72
N ALA A 25 -1.97 -26.64 -8.94
CA ALA A 25 -1.50 -26.49 -7.57
C ALA A 25 -0.17 -25.72 -7.52
N ALA A 26 0.78 -26.05 -8.39
CA ALA A 26 2.05 -25.33 -8.50
C ALA A 26 1.87 -23.86 -8.92
N HIS A 27 0.95 -23.58 -9.84
CA HIS A 27 0.61 -22.21 -10.23
C HIS A 27 0.04 -21.41 -9.07
N TRP A 28 -0.94 -21.96 -8.35
CA TRP A 28 -1.53 -21.30 -7.17
C TRP A 28 -0.51 -21.06 -6.08
N LYS A 29 0.38 -22.03 -5.81
CA LYS A 29 1.47 -21.87 -4.85
C LYS A 29 2.39 -20.71 -5.22
N ARG A 30 2.87 -20.66 -6.47
CA ARG A 30 3.72 -19.54 -6.93
C ARG A 30 3.00 -18.20 -6.87
N TYR A 31 1.70 -18.19 -7.18
CA TYR A 31 0.90 -16.98 -7.12
C TYR A 31 0.73 -16.47 -5.69
N SER A 32 0.44 -17.37 -4.72
CA SER A 32 0.33 -16.99 -3.32
C SER A 32 1.65 -16.51 -2.74
N GLU A 33 2.76 -17.20 -3.04
CA GLU A 33 4.12 -16.78 -2.65
C GLU A 33 4.45 -15.40 -3.24
N GLY A 34 4.06 -15.16 -4.49
CA GLY A 34 4.24 -13.85 -5.13
C GLY A 34 3.38 -12.74 -4.54
N LEU A 35 2.19 -13.05 -4.01
CA LEU A 35 1.37 -12.09 -3.28
C LEU A 35 1.93 -11.79 -1.91
N GLU A 36 2.41 -12.81 -1.19
CA GLU A 36 3.06 -12.68 0.12
C GLU A 36 4.29 -11.77 0.02
N ALA A 37 5.18 -12.03 -0.93
CA ALA A 37 6.36 -11.18 -1.14
C ALA A 37 6.01 -9.71 -1.46
N LYS A 38 4.94 -9.47 -2.22
CA LYS A 38 4.46 -8.11 -2.52
C LYS A 38 3.87 -7.44 -1.28
N LEU A 39 3.17 -8.20 -0.43
CA LEU A 39 2.62 -7.71 0.82
C LEU A 39 3.73 -7.34 1.81
N ASP A 40 4.76 -8.18 1.93
CA ASP A 40 5.92 -7.90 2.77
C ASP A 40 6.63 -6.64 2.31
N GLN A 41 6.92 -6.52 1.01
CA GLN A 41 7.54 -5.32 0.45
C GLN A 41 6.70 -4.06 0.66
N ALA A 42 5.37 -4.15 0.48
CA ALA A 42 4.47 -3.03 0.75
C ALA A 42 4.45 -2.64 2.24
N SER A 43 4.52 -3.65 3.13
CA SER A 43 4.54 -3.45 4.57
C SER A 43 5.84 -2.79 5.03
N GLU A 44 6.99 -3.25 4.53
CA GLU A 44 8.29 -2.61 4.77
C GLU A 44 8.31 -1.16 4.26
N GLY A 45 7.76 -0.92 3.06
CA GLY A 45 7.61 0.43 2.51
C GLY A 45 6.76 1.33 3.40
N GLN A 46 5.65 0.82 3.94
CA GLN A 46 4.80 1.56 4.86
C GLN A 46 5.52 1.89 6.18
N VAL A 47 6.29 0.95 6.73
CA VAL A 47 7.11 1.19 7.93
C VAL A 47 8.13 2.29 7.68
N PHE A 48 8.82 2.25 6.55
CA PHE A 48 9.80 3.26 6.18
C PHE A 48 9.15 4.65 6.00
N THR A 49 8.03 4.75 5.29
CA THR A 49 7.29 6.02 5.13
C THR A 49 6.81 6.57 6.49
N ASN A 50 6.34 5.71 7.40
CA ASN A 50 5.95 6.13 8.74
C ASN A 50 7.13 6.65 9.56
N ALA A 51 8.30 6.03 9.43
CA ALA A 51 9.54 6.48 10.08
C ALA A 51 9.97 7.86 9.52
N GLN A 52 9.90 8.06 8.20
CA GLN A 52 10.18 9.36 7.57
C GLN A 52 9.23 10.46 8.06
N LEU A 53 7.92 10.16 8.14
CA LEU A 53 6.93 11.11 8.67
C LEU A 53 7.24 11.47 10.13
N SER A 54 7.60 10.47 10.95
CA SER A 54 7.97 10.68 12.36
C SER A 54 9.20 11.59 12.48
N GLY A 55 10.22 11.38 11.64
CA GLY A 55 11.40 12.25 11.57
C GLY A 55 11.06 13.68 11.15
N ALA A 56 10.22 13.85 10.13
CA ALA A 56 9.75 15.17 9.70
C ALA A 56 8.98 15.90 10.81
N MET A 57 8.12 15.19 11.54
CA MET A 57 7.40 15.76 12.70
C MET A 57 8.35 16.19 13.82
N ALA A 58 9.40 15.42 14.10
CA ALA A 58 10.41 15.79 15.08
C ALA A 58 11.15 17.08 14.68
N LEU A 59 11.50 17.22 13.39
CA LEU A 59 12.12 18.44 12.85
C LEU A 59 11.16 19.64 12.96
N VAL A 60 9.90 19.50 12.54
CA VAL A 60 8.89 20.56 12.65
C VAL A 60 8.70 20.99 14.10
N LYS A 61 8.71 20.04 15.04
CA LYS A 61 8.64 20.35 16.47
C LYS A 61 9.84 21.17 16.93
N ALA A 62 11.07 20.75 16.58
CA ALA A 62 12.28 21.49 16.95
C ALA A 62 12.28 22.92 16.37
N LEU A 63 11.88 23.07 15.10
CA LEU A 63 11.73 24.38 14.45
C LEU A 63 10.65 25.24 15.12
N GLY A 64 9.52 24.65 15.49
CA GLY A 64 8.43 25.35 16.20
C GLY A 64 8.84 25.79 17.61
N ASP A 65 9.61 24.96 18.32
CA ASP A 65 10.12 25.30 19.65
C ASP A 65 11.15 26.45 19.57
N GLU A 66 12.03 26.44 18.57
CA GLU A 66 12.97 27.54 18.31
C GLU A 66 12.24 28.82 17.85
N LEU A 67 11.23 28.71 16.99
CA LEU A 67 10.41 29.84 16.56
C LEU A 67 9.67 30.46 17.75
N ARG A 68 9.15 29.65 18.67
CA ARG A 68 8.50 30.13 19.90
C ARG A 68 9.48 30.89 20.80
N ARG A 69 10.74 30.47 20.84
CA ARG A 69 11.81 31.15 21.58
C ARG A 69 12.15 32.51 20.96
N LEU A 70 12.22 32.60 19.63
CA LEU A 70 12.62 33.82 18.91
C LEU A 70 11.47 34.80 18.66
N SER A 71 10.26 34.29 18.41
CA SER A 71 9.07 35.07 18.03
C SER A 71 7.80 34.38 18.53
N PRO A 72 7.44 34.56 19.82
CA PRO A 72 6.34 33.83 20.45
C PRO A 72 4.96 34.14 19.88
N HIS A 73 4.81 35.28 19.19
CA HIS A 73 3.56 35.70 18.54
C HIS A 73 3.53 35.44 17.03
N ASN A 74 4.47 34.63 16.52
CA ASN A 74 4.50 34.30 15.11
C ASN A 74 3.23 33.54 14.69
N ALA A 75 2.62 33.93 13.56
CA ALA A 75 1.41 33.28 13.04
C ALA A 75 1.60 31.78 12.73
N LEU A 76 2.82 31.30 12.49
CA LEU A 76 3.08 29.87 12.31
C LEU A 76 3.01 29.05 13.60
N LEU A 77 2.89 29.70 14.76
CA LEU A 77 2.63 29.05 16.04
C LEU A 77 1.13 28.96 16.35
N ASP A 78 0.28 29.64 15.58
CA ASP A 78 -1.17 29.61 15.71
C ASP A 78 -1.72 28.26 15.20
N PRO A 79 -2.48 27.51 16.03
CA PRO A 79 -3.02 26.20 15.64
C PRO A 79 -3.90 26.22 14.39
N ALA A 80 -4.71 27.27 14.20
CA ALA A 80 -5.59 27.38 13.03
C ALA A 80 -4.79 27.58 11.74
N THR A 81 -3.71 28.37 11.81
CA THR A 81 -2.77 28.56 10.70
C THR A 81 -2.06 27.25 10.34
N LEU A 82 -1.61 26.48 11.33
CA LEU A 82 -0.97 25.17 11.13
C LEU A 82 -1.92 24.16 10.49
N ASP A 83 -3.15 24.03 10.99
CA ASP A 83 -4.17 23.12 10.43
C ASP A 83 -4.49 23.48 8.97
N ARG A 84 -4.63 24.77 8.66
CA ARG A 84 -4.85 25.24 7.29
C ARG A 84 -3.69 24.86 6.36
N ILE A 85 -2.45 25.10 6.76
CA ILE A 85 -1.26 24.75 5.95
C ILE A 85 -1.22 23.23 5.73
N GLN A 86 -1.46 22.44 6.78
CA GLN A 86 -1.49 20.98 6.68
C GLN A 86 -2.55 20.50 5.68
N ARG A 87 -3.79 20.99 5.80
CA ARG A 87 -4.89 20.62 4.90
C ARG A 87 -4.61 20.99 3.44
N GLN A 88 -4.03 22.16 3.20
CA GLN A 88 -3.63 22.60 1.85
C GLN A 88 -2.54 21.69 1.27
N GLY A 89 -1.52 21.36 2.07
CA GLY A 89 -0.48 20.42 1.67
C GLY A 89 -1.03 19.02 1.33
N MET A 90 -1.93 18.50 2.17
CA MET A 90 -2.63 17.24 1.92
C MET A 90 -3.45 17.27 0.62
N ALA A 91 -4.23 18.33 0.39
CA ALA A 91 -5.03 18.50 -0.81
C ALA A 91 -4.16 18.51 -2.09
N ALA A 92 -3.02 19.21 -2.04
CA ALA A 92 -2.08 19.30 -3.14
C ALA A 92 -1.42 17.94 -3.43
N ALA A 93 -0.94 17.24 -2.40
CA ALA A 93 -0.32 15.92 -2.55
C ALA A 93 -1.32 14.89 -3.09
N LEU A 94 -2.55 14.86 -2.58
CA LEU A 94 -3.60 13.96 -3.04
C LEU A 94 -3.99 14.27 -4.49
N THR A 95 -4.07 15.55 -4.86
CA THR A 95 -4.33 15.97 -6.25
C THR A 95 -3.25 15.47 -7.19
N GLN A 96 -1.97 15.61 -6.83
CA GLN A 96 -0.85 15.12 -7.62
C GLN A 96 -0.86 13.59 -7.78
N ALA A 97 -1.33 12.88 -6.75
CA ALA A 97 -1.53 11.43 -6.79
C ALA A 97 -2.79 10.98 -7.56
N GLY A 98 -3.55 11.92 -8.15
CA GLY A 98 -4.76 11.60 -8.93
C GLY A 98 -6.01 11.39 -8.08
N TYR A 99 -6.08 12.01 -6.90
CA TYR A 99 -7.24 11.95 -6.01
C TYR A 99 -7.89 13.33 -5.84
N ASN A 100 -9.19 13.33 -5.59
CA ASN A 100 -9.92 14.47 -5.04
C ASN A 100 -9.93 14.36 -3.52
N TYR A 101 -9.67 15.47 -2.85
CA TYR A 101 -9.72 15.57 -1.40
C TYR A 101 -10.77 16.61 -1.00
N ASP A 102 -11.81 16.17 -0.30
CA ASP A 102 -12.76 17.05 0.36
C ASP A 102 -12.25 17.38 1.75
N VAL A 103 -11.79 18.62 1.91
CA VAL A 103 -11.20 19.15 3.16
C VAL A 103 -12.24 19.25 4.29
N GLY A 104 -13.53 19.37 3.97
CA GLY A 104 -14.62 19.46 4.94
C GLY A 104 -15.05 18.10 5.48
N THR A 105 -14.97 17.05 4.67
CA THR A 105 -15.37 15.69 5.07
C THR A 105 -14.20 14.71 5.28
N ASN A 106 -12.97 15.16 5.01
CA ASN A 106 -11.75 14.35 4.96
C ASN A 106 -11.87 13.15 4.00
N ARG A 107 -12.76 13.21 3.00
CA ARG A 107 -12.96 12.12 2.04
C ARG A 107 -11.97 12.23 0.90
N VAL A 108 -11.42 11.08 0.51
CA VAL A 108 -10.53 10.92 -0.64
C VAL A 108 -11.25 10.07 -1.68
N THR A 109 -11.38 10.56 -2.90
CA THR A 109 -11.94 9.81 -4.03
C THR A 109 -10.96 9.79 -5.19
N LYS A 110 -10.87 8.67 -5.90
CA LYS A 110 -10.04 8.57 -7.09
C LYS A 110 -10.63 9.47 -8.19
N ARG A 111 -9.80 10.25 -8.87
CA ARG A 111 -10.20 11.03 -10.05
C ARG A 111 -10.48 10.14 -11.24
#